data_AF-A0A072P6J5-F1
#
_entry.id   AF-A0A072P6J5-F1
#
_cell.length_a   1.000
_cell.length_b   1.000
_cell.length_c   1.000
_cell.angle_alpha   90.00
_cell.angle_beta   90.00
_cell.angle_gamma   90.00
#
_symmetry.space_group_name_H-M   'P 1'
#
loop_
_entity.id
_entity.type
_entity.pdbx_description
1 polymer ?
#
loop_
_entity_poly.entity_id
_entity_poly.type
_entity_poly.pdbx_seq_one_letter_code
_entity_poly.pdbx_strand_id
1 'polypeptide(L)'
;MATRYTLFHTAICSILAFNSVIRAQLLGCDAVGCPQVDGTTSSCPIANVTAEAIGTANITSAISLDPLTWTVAFSSNVSPTNSSVDNLERNLYLGTPASLDLARVEGVKGCALVFKDVVNRHEYAPSEAGTCQVLLGNSCAADLMSQANETLSDILASDDASFICSKLAVQLRDNAPSSCSLTDNGFWGAISVQDITGSSLAAPVMVDPTCNPTSHDGYKVQFVDSQRTTTVPFSAPVNSFAWGVTPVMSVFYSSTSTTKFKTPELHLSCLKPVAQDSIVVVQAESTATAVSSVRLSLIAISVSIMIALLSA
;
A
#
# COMPACT_ATOMS: atom_id res chain seq x y z
N MET A 1 43.05 47.75 -22.82
CA MET A 1 42.74 47.69 -21.38
C MET A 1 41.27 47.26 -21.25
N ALA A 2 41.08 46.05 -20.71
CA ALA A 2 39.86 45.34 -20.32
C ALA A 2 38.48 45.78 -20.87
N THR A 3 37.88 44.90 -21.69
CA THR A 3 36.41 44.76 -21.78
C THR A 3 36.09 43.31 -21.40
N ARG A 4 35.58 43.10 -20.18
CA ARG A 4 35.18 41.77 -19.68
C ARG A 4 33.74 41.49 -20.13
N TYR A 5 33.55 40.42 -20.91
CA TYR A 5 32.24 39.84 -21.16
C TYR A 5 31.92 38.84 -20.05
N THR A 6 30.97 39.19 -19.17
CA THR A 6 30.38 38.28 -18.19
C THR A 6 29.25 37.51 -18.86
N LEU A 7 29.49 36.24 -19.19
CA LEU A 7 28.46 35.29 -19.61
C LEU A 7 27.70 34.80 -18.38
N PHE A 8 26.45 35.25 -18.22
CA PHE A 8 25.51 34.66 -17.26
C PHE A 8 25.04 33.29 -17.79
N HIS A 9 25.45 32.21 -17.14
CA HIS A 9 24.82 30.90 -17.29
C HIS A 9 23.67 30.79 -16.29
N THR A 10 22.43 30.94 -16.75
CA THR A 10 21.24 30.56 -15.98
C THR A 10 21.11 29.03 -16.01
N ALA A 11 21.48 28.37 -14.91
CA ALA A 11 21.18 26.97 -14.67
C ALA A 11 19.68 26.84 -14.32
N ILE A 12 18.89 26.31 -15.24
CA ILE A 12 17.50 25.91 -14.99
C ILE A 12 17.56 24.61 -14.17
N CYS A 13 17.42 24.72 -12.86
CA CYS A 13 17.26 23.58 -11.97
C CYS A 13 15.79 23.13 -12.02
N SER A 14 15.45 22.28 -12.98
CA SER A 14 14.15 21.62 -13.02
C SER A 14 14.01 20.71 -11.81
N ILE A 15 13.25 21.14 -10.81
CA ILE A 15 12.83 20.31 -9.68
C ILE A 15 11.80 19.33 -10.25
N LEU A 16 12.26 18.15 -10.69
CA LEU A 16 11.39 17.00 -10.88
C LEU A 16 10.87 16.61 -9.49
N ALA A 17 9.59 16.87 -9.23
CA ALA A 17 8.88 16.27 -8.13
C ALA A 17 8.83 14.77 -8.40
N PHE A 18 9.78 14.03 -7.81
CA PHE A 18 9.72 12.58 -7.78
C PHE A 18 8.52 12.20 -6.89
N ASN A 19 7.43 11.76 -7.50
CA ASN A 19 6.47 10.93 -6.78
C ASN A 19 7.21 9.65 -6.40
N SER A 20 7.61 9.55 -5.15
CA SER A 20 8.29 8.39 -4.59
C SER A 20 7.38 7.17 -4.72
N VAL A 21 7.58 6.33 -5.73
CA VAL A 21 6.93 5.01 -5.79
C VAL A 21 7.74 4.08 -4.88
N ILE A 22 7.26 3.89 -3.66
CA ILE A 22 7.84 2.92 -2.73
C ILE A 22 7.49 1.51 -3.21
N ARG A 23 8.51 0.65 -3.29
CA ARG A 23 8.34 -0.78 -3.53
C ARG A 23 7.64 -1.38 -2.30
N ALA A 24 6.38 -1.76 -2.41
CA ALA A 24 5.73 -2.59 -1.41
C ALA A 24 6.14 -4.04 -1.65
N GLN A 25 7.11 -4.53 -0.86
CA GLN A 25 7.39 -5.95 -0.77
C GLN A 25 6.36 -6.56 0.18
N LEU A 26 5.57 -7.53 -0.30
CA LEU A 26 4.66 -8.27 0.56
C LEU A 26 5.47 -9.34 1.29
N LEU A 27 5.69 -9.16 2.60
CA LEU A 27 6.49 -10.05 3.42
C LEU A 27 5.59 -10.99 4.22
N GLY A 28 5.84 -12.30 4.10
CA GLY A 28 5.19 -13.34 4.90
C GLY A 28 5.91 -13.64 6.21
N CYS A 29 5.41 -14.66 6.92
CA CYS A 29 5.89 -15.04 8.25
C CYS A 29 7.39 -15.37 8.34
N ASP A 30 7.99 -15.92 7.28
CA ASP A 30 9.42 -16.27 7.26
C ASP A 30 10.32 -15.03 7.29
N ALA A 31 9.88 -13.93 6.66
CA ALA A 31 10.65 -12.70 6.59
C ALA A 31 10.55 -11.87 7.88
N VAL A 32 9.50 -12.09 8.68
CA VAL A 32 9.22 -11.34 9.90
C VAL A 32 9.40 -12.15 11.19
N GLY A 33 9.85 -13.41 11.06
CA GLY A 33 10.25 -14.26 12.18
C GLY A 33 9.11 -14.89 12.97
N CYS A 34 7.99 -15.29 12.34
CA CYS A 34 6.93 -15.99 13.05
C CYS A 34 7.39 -17.36 13.60
N PRO A 35 6.99 -17.74 14.83
CA PRO A 35 7.18 -19.07 15.39
C PRO A 35 6.47 -20.14 14.55
N GLN A 36 6.99 -21.37 14.59
CA GLN A 36 6.35 -22.54 13.99
C GLN A 36 5.77 -23.45 15.08
N VAL A 37 4.56 -23.96 14.88
CA VAL A 37 3.91 -24.89 15.83
C VAL A 37 4.25 -26.35 15.51
N ASP A 38 4.22 -26.73 14.23
CA ASP A 38 4.44 -28.11 13.77
C ASP A 38 5.46 -28.21 12.61
N GLY A 39 6.33 -27.21 12.46
CA GLY A 39 7.33 -27.13 11.39
C GLY A 39 6.79 -26.73 10.02
N THR A 40 5.46 -26.61 9.85
CA THR A 40 4.80 -26.21 8.59
C THR A 40 3.81 -25.06 8.74
N THR A 41 3.32 -24.83 9.96
CA THR A 41 2.31 -23.81 10.25
C THR A 41 2.95 -22.70 11.06
N SER A 42 2.88 -21.48 10.53
CA SER A 42 3.29 -20.29 11.27
C SER A 42 2.26 -19.97 12.35
N SER A 43 2.71 -19.44 13.47
CA SER A 43 1.85 -19.00 14.56
C SER A 43 2.31 -17.64 15.02
N CYS A 44 1.50 -16.61 14.74
CA CYS A 44 1.76 -15.25 15.17
C CYS A 44 0.66 -14.76 16.11
N PRO A 45 0.88 -14.79 17.44
CA PRO A 45 -0.09 -14.25 18.38
C PRO A 45 -0.13 -12.71 18.31
N ILE A 46 -1.28 -12.17 17.91
CA ILE A 46 -1.56 -10.74 17.82
C ILE A 46 -2.86 -10.48 18.58
N ALA A 47 -2.77 -9.71 19.67
CA ALA A 47 -3.89 -9.50 20.59
C ALA A 47 -4.44 -10.83 21.16
N ASN A 48 -5.71 -11.13 20.88
CA ASN A 48 -6.43 -12.33 21.33
C ASN A 48 -6.56 -13.39 20.22
N VAL A 49 -5.88 -13.20 19.08
CA VAL A 49 -5.93 -14.09 17.92
C VAL A 49 -4.53 -14.64 17.64
N THR A 50 -4.45 -15.91 17.28
CA THR A 50 -3.21 -16.51 16.76
C THR A 50 -3.34 -16.65 15.25
N ALA A 51 -2.55 -15.88 14.52
CA ALA A 51 -2.57 -15.90 13.07
C ALA A 51 -1.73 -17.05 12.52
N GLU A 52 -2.29 -17.78 11.55
CA GLU A 52 -1.67 -18.89 10.84
C GLU A 52 -0.80 -18.42 9.67
N ALA A 53 -1.12 -17.25 9.13
CA ALA A 53 -0.36 -16.59 8.08
C ALA A 53 -0.50 -15.08 8.21
N ILE A 54 0.54 -14.35 7.82
CA ILE A 54 0.50 -12.89 7.73
C ILE A 54 1.04 -12.42 6.40
N GLY A 55 0.65 -11.21 5.99
CA GLY A 55 1.30 -10.48 4.91
C GLY A 55 1.45 -9.03 5.28
N THR A 56 2.66 -8.50 5.14
CA THR A 56 2.98 -7.13 5.51
C THR A 56 3.43 -6.30 4.31
N ALA A 57 3.03 -5.04 4.26
CA ALA A 57 3.42 -4.10 3.21
C ALA A 57 3.76 -2.74 3.82
N ASN A 58 4.85 -2.13 3.36
CA ASN A 58 5.30 -0.83 3.86
C ASN A 58 4.75 0.32 3.02
N ILE A 59 4.37 1.41 3.70
CA ILE A 59 4.06 2.70 3.09
C ILE A 59 4.96 3.77 3.70
N THR A 60 5.58 4.58 2.84
CA THR A 60 6.33 5.76 3.27
C THR A 60 5.46 6.98 3.05
N SER A 61 5.22 7.73 4.12
CA SER A 61 4.40 8.94 4.15
C SER A 61 5.21 10.04 4.84
N ALA A 62 4.96 11.31 4.51
CA ALA A 62 5.65 12.43 5.15
C ALA A 62 5.35 12.59 6.66
N ILE A 63 4.42 11.81 7.22
CA ILE A 63 4.16 11.83 8.67
C ILE A 63 5.31 11.28 9.51
N SER A 64 6.18 10.47 8.90
CA SER A 64 7.26 9.75 9.59
C SER A 64 8.48 9.59 8.69
N LEU A 65 9.68 9.57 9.28
CA LEU A 65 10.91 9.23 8.55
C LEU A 65 11.01 7.72 8.28
N ASP A 66 10.53 6.93 9.24
CA ASP A 66 10.45 5.47 9.11
C ASP A 66 9.09 5.08 8.51
N PRO A 67 9.03 4.03 7.67
CA PRO A 67 7.80 3.62 7.01
C PRO A 67 6.75 3.12 8.02
N LEU A 68 5.48 3.29 7.68
CA LEU A 68 4.38 2.57 8.34
C LEU A 68 4.26 1.18 7.71
N THR A 69 3.66 0.24 8.43
CA THR A 69 3.45 -1.13 7.94
C THR A 69 1.99 -1.53 8.01
N TRP A 70 1.39 -1.87 6.89
CA TRP A 70 0.13 -2.60 6.87
C TRP A 70 0.37 -4.08 7.05
N THR A 71 -0.50 -4.73 7.83
CA THR A 71 -0.46 -6.18 8.02
C THR A 71 -1.85 -6.76 7.89
N VAL A 72 -1.99 -7.80 7.08
CA VAL A 72 -3.14 -8.70 7.11
C VAL A 72 -2.74 -9.99 7.80
N ALA A 73 -3.52 -10.41 8.79
CA ALA A 73 -3.31 -11.65 9.52
C ALA A 73 -4.52 -12.55 9.30
N PHE A 74 -4.28 -13.79 8.90
CA PHE A 74 -5.30 -14.81 8.71
C PHE A 74 -5.30 -15.79 9.87
N SER A 75 -6.48 -16.14 10.35
CA SER A 75 -6.69 -17.19 11.34
C SER A 75 -7.96 -17.97 11.03
N SER A 76 -7.94 -19.26 11.32
CA SER A 76 -9.10 -20.12 11.30
C SER A 76 -9.37 -20.71 12.68
N ASN A 77 -10.63 -20.92 13.01
CA ASN A 77 -11.00 -21.69 14.18
C ASN A 77 -12.26 -22.50 13.91
N VAL A 78 -12.27 -23.74 14.36
CA VAL A 78 -13.47 -24.58 14.34
C VAL A 78 -14.57 -23.87 15.13
N SER A 79 -15.79 -23.88 14.60
CA SER A 79 -16.92 -23.24 15.25
C SER A 79 -17.27 -23.93 16.57
N PRO A 80 -17.44 -23.18 17.67
CA PRO A 80 -17.75 -23.76 18.98
C PRO A 80 -19.12 -24.42 19.01
N THR A 81 -20.01 -24.07 18.08
CA THR A 81 -21.39 -24.59 18.00
C THR A 81 -21.55 -25.68 16.93
N ASN A 82 -20.59 -25.81 16.00
CA ASN A 82 -20.65 -26.80 14.94
C ASN A 82 -19.24 -27.17 14.45
N SER A 83 -18.75 -28.36 14.80
CA SER A 83 -17.42 -28.83 14.41
C SER A 83 -17.24 -29.10 12.91
N SER A 84 -18.30 -29.02 12.12
CA SER A 84 -18.25 -29.12 10.65
C SER A 84 -18.16 -27.75 9.96
N VAL A 85 -17.96 -26.67 10.72
CA VAL A 85 -17.85 -25.31 10.22
C VAL A 85 -16.61 -24.66 10.81
N ASP A 86 -15.82 -24.04 9.94
CA ASP A 86 -14.70 -23.18 10.34
C ASP A 86 -15.15 -21.72 10.27
N ASN A 87 -14.77 -20.95 11.29
CA ASN A 87 -14.78 -19.50 11.24
C ASN A 87 -13.43 -19.06 10.70
N LEU A 88 -13.46 -18.28 9.62
CA LEU A 88 -12.29 -17.69 9.02
C LEU A 88 -12.28 -16.19 9.31
N GLU A 89 -11.14 -15.68 9.72
CA GLU A 89 -10.97 -14.27 10.04
C GLU A 89 -9.70 -13.72 9.38
N ARG A 90 -9.83 -12.50 8.86
CA ARG A 90 -8.72 -11.67 8.38
C ARG A 90 -8.74 -10.36 9.12
N ASN A 91 -7.69 -10.12 9.89
CA ASN A 91 -7.53 -8.90 10.66
C ASN A 91 -6.49 -8.00 10.01
N LEU A 92 -6.84 -6.72 9.86
CA LEU A 92 -5.99 -5.69 9.31
C LEU A 92 -5.42 -4.84 10.43
N TYR A 93 -4.11 -4.64 10.41
CA TYR A 93 -3.38 -3.87 11.39
C TYR A 93 -2.50 -2.82 10.72
N LEU A 94 -2.30 -1.71 11.43
CA LEU A 94 -1.35 -0.67 11.09
C LEU A 94 -0.23 -0.62 12.13
N GLY A 95 0.98 -0.96 11.70
CA GLY A 95 2.23 -0.82 12.42
C GLY A 95 2.82 0.58 12.26
N THR A 96 3.23 1.21 13.35
CA THR A 96 3.86 2.53 13.37
C THR A 96 5.17 2.51 14.16
N PRO A 97 6.20 3.26 13.73
CA PRO A 97 7.43 3.42 14.50
C PRO A 97 7.15 3.89 15.94
N ALA A 98 7.97 3.46 16.92
CA ALA A 98 7.76 3.83 18.32
C ALA A 98 7.79 5.35 18.56
N SER A 99 8.56 6.08 17.74
CA SER A 99 8.70 7.54 17.72
C SER A 99 7.46 8.27 17.21
N LEU A 100 6.55 7.59 16.52
CA LEU A 100 5.32 8.16 15.98
C LEU A 100 4.13 7.85 16.91
N ASP A 101 3.31 8.88 17.14
CA ASP A 101 2.02 8.76 17.83
C ASP A 101 0.92 9.33 16.93
N LEU A 102 0.26 8.45 16.17
CA LEU A 102 -0.82 8.84 15.25
C LEU A 102 -2.05 9.39 15.99
N ALA A 103 -2.23 9.08 17.27
CA ALA A 103 -3.35 9.63 18.05
C ALA A 103 -3.14 11.12 18.38
N ARG A 104 -1.89 11.59 18.32
CA ARG A 104 -1.48 12.94 18.72
C ARG A 104 -0.75 13.71 17.62
N VAL A 105 -0.77 13.23 16.38
CA VAL A 105 -0.15 13.95 15.26
C VAL A 105 -0.91 15.24 14.99
N GLU A 106 -0.26 16.38 15.24
CA GLU A 106 -0.88 17.70 15.07
C GLU A 106 -1.05 18.05 13.58
N GLY A 107 -2.18 18.66 13.24
CA GLY A 107 -2.48 19.18 11.91
C GLY A 107 -2.68 18.12 10.83
N VAL A 108 -2.67 16.84 11.18
CA VAL A 108 -2.84 15.72 10.24
C VAL A 108 -4.06 14.91 10.64
N LYS A 109 -4.88 14.62 9.64
CA LYS A 109 -5.94 13.62 9.70
C LYS A 109 -5.65 12.54 8.66
N GLY A 110 -6.21 11.37 8.88
CA GLY A 110 -6.04 10.25 8.00
C GLY A 110 -6.94 9.09 8.35
N CYS A 111 -7.25 8.33 7.33
CA CYS A 111 -8.14 7.18 7.37
C CYS A 111 -7.65 6.08 6.42
N ALA A 112 -8.13 4.87 6.65
CA ALA A 112 -8.01 3.74 5.74
C ALA A 112 -9.37 3.44 5.10
N LEU A 113 -9.36 3.25 3.79
CA LEU A 113 -10.49 2.74 3.01
C LEU A 113 -10.20 1.29 2.66
N VAL A 114 -10.99 0.36 3.19
CA VAL A 114 -10.80 -1.10 2.99
C VAL A 114 -11.86 -1.62 2.03
N PHE A 115 -11.43 -2.14 0.89
CA PHE A 115 -12.30 -2.65 -0.18
C PHE A 115 -12.68 -4.11 0.11
N LYS A 116 -13.76 -4.33 0.87
CA LYS A 116 -14.10 -5.63 1.47
C LYS A 116 -14.50 -6.69 0.44
N ASP A 117 -15.30 -6.30 -0.55
CA ASP A 117 -15.90 -7.26 -1.49
C ASP A 117 -14.99 -7.58 -2.69
N VAL A 118 -13.76 -7.06 -2.70
CA VAL A 118 -12.75 -7.38 -3.71
C VAL A 118 -11.99 -8.66 -3.34
N VAL A 119 -11.94 -9.01 -2.05
CA VAL A 119 -11.09 -10.09 -1.52
C VAL A 119 -11.34 -11.44 -2.18
N ASN A 120 -12.59 -11.77 -2.50
CA ASN A 120 -12.98 -13.07 -3.05
C ASN A 120 -13.06 -13.10 -4.59
N ARG A 121 -12.66 -12.02 -5.28
CA ARG A 121 -12.82 -11.91 -6.75
C ARG A 121 -11.71 -12.62 -7.53
N HIS A 122 -10.62 -12.99 -6.86
CA HIS A 122 -9.54 -13.77 -7.44
C HIS A 122 -8.92 -14.66 -6.36
N GLU A 123 -8.69 -15.93 -6.70
CA GLU A 123 -7.96 -16.86 -5.85
C GLU A 123 -6.48 -16.86 -6.24
N TYR A 124 -5.61 -16.69 -5.25
CA TYR A 124 -4.16 -16.77 -5.44
C TYR A 124 -3.62 -18.01 -4.75
N ALA A 125 -2.59 -18.62 -5.33
CA ALA A 125 -1.85 -19.64 -4.62
C ALA A 125 -1.19 -19.03 -3.37
N PRO A 126 -1.05 -19.76 -2.25
CA PRO A 126 -0.52 -19.22 -0.99
C PRO A 126 0.82 -18.48 -1.15
N SER A 127 1.65 -18.92 -2.10
CA SER A 127 2.98 -18.41 -2.41
C SER A 127 3.03 -17.19 -3.36
N GLU A 128 1.93 -16.85 -4.02
CA GLU A 128 1.91 -15.74 -5.00
C GLU A 128 1.79 -14.38 -4.31
N ALA A 129 2.51 -13.37 -4.83
CA ALA A 129 2.27 -11.99 -4.40
C ALA A 129 0.92 -11.50 -4.91
N GLY A 130 0.09 -11.07 -3.96
CA GLY A 130 -1.08 -10.26 -4.25
C GLY A 130 -0.70 -8.79 -4.35
N THR A 131 -0.29 -8.31 -5.53
CA THR A 131 -0.09 -6.87 -5.75
C THR A 131 -1.35 -6.22 -6.32
N CYS A 132 -1.47 -4.90 -6.19
CA CYS A 132 -2.59 -4.19 -6.82
C CYS A 132 -2.52 -4.24 -8.33
N GLN A 133 -1.33 -4.29 -8.91
CA GLN A 133 -1.14 -4.41 -10.35
C GLN A 133 -1.61 -5.77 -10.87
N VAL A 134 -1.34 -6.85 -10.12
CA VAL A 134 -1.77 -8.20 -10.49
C VAL A 134 -3.28 -8.37 -10.27
N LEU A 135 -3.81 -7.86 -9.16
CA LEU A 135 -5.24 -7.92 -8.86
C LEU A 135 -6.05 -7.01 -9.81
N LEU A 136 -5.81 -5.71 -9.73
CA LEU A 136 -6.64 -4.71 -10.41
C LEU A 136 -6.26 -4.52 -11.89
N GLY A 137 -5.00 -4.81 -12.26
CA GLY A 137 -4.40 -4.36 -13.50
C GLY A 137 -3.77 -2.97 -13.34
N ASN A 138 -2.69 -2.72 -14.09
CA ASN A 138 -1.94 -1.46 -14.02
C ASN A 138 -2.81 -0.22 -14.25
N SER A 139 -3.66 -0.23 -15.28
CA SER A 139 -4.52 0.90 -15.62
C SER A 139 -5.55 1.17 -14.53
N CYS A 140 -6.21 0.12 -14.02
CA CYS A 140 -7.19 0.27 -12.96
C CYS A 140 -6.59 0.82 -11.66
N ALA A 141 -5.44 0.30 -11.23
CA ALA A 141 -4.78 0.80 -10.02
C ALA A 141 -4.39 2.28 -10.16
N ALA A 142 -3.90 2.69 -11.33
CA ALA A 142 -3.56 4.08 -11.62
C ALA A 142 -4.80 4.99 -11.67
N ASP A 143 -5.85 4.56 -12.39
CA ASP A 143 -7.07 5.34 -12.55
C ASP A 143 -7.83 5.47 -11.22
N LEU A 144 -7.85 4.42 -10.39
CA LEU A 144 -8.43 4.46 -9.04
C LEU A 144 -7.70 5.48 -8.16
N MET A 145 -6.37 5.52 -8.23
CA MET A 145 -5.56 6.50 -7.50
C MET A 145 -5.78 7.92 -8.01
N SER A 146 -5.87 8.12 -9.34
CA SER A 146 -6.17 9.43 -9.94
C SER A 146 -7.54 9.93 -9.48
N GLN A 147 -8.55 9.09 -9.63
CA GLN A 147 -9.91 9.39 -9.21
C GLN A 147 -9.99 9.73 -7.72
N ALA A 148 -9.32 8.95 -6.86
CA ALA A 148 -9.31 9.22 -5.43
C ALA A 148 -8.66 10.56 -5.08
N ASN A 149 -7.57 10.91 -5.77
CA ASN A 149 -6.88 12.17 -5.55
C ASN A 149 -7.70 13.38 -6.02
N GLU A 150 -8.35 13.28 -7.18
CA GLU A 150 -9.26 14.30 -7.71
C GLU A 150 -10.46 14.49 -6.79
N THR A 151 -11.14 13.39 -6.45
CA THR A 151 -12.32 13.39 -5.57
C THR A 151 -11.99 13.95 -4.18
N LEU A 152 -10.84 13.57 -3.62
CA LEU A 152 -10.40 14.08 -2.32
C LEU A 152 -10.12 15.58 -2.39
N SER A 153 -9.48 16.05 -3.46
CA SER A 153 -9.22 17.48 -3.66
C SER A 153 -10.51 18.29 -3.74
N ASP A 154 -11.52 17.78 -4.45
CA ASP A 154 -12.85 18.41 -4.55
C ASP A 154 -13.57 18.44 -3.20
N ILE A 155 -13.52 17.35 -2.43
CA ILE A 155 -14.11 17.28 -1.09
C ILE A 155 -13.42 18.28 -0.15
N LEU A 156 -12.09 18.37 -0.18
CA LEU A 156 -11.32 19.29 0.67
C LEU A 156 -11.52 20.77 0.29
N ALA A 157 -11.83 21.05 -0.98
CA ALA A 157 -12.18 22.39 -1.46
C ALA A 157 -13.63 22.78 -1.11
N SER A 158 -14.47 21.83 -0.70
CA SER A 158 -15.86 22.11 -0.33
C SER A 158 -15.98 22.72 1.07
N ASP A 159 -17.02 23.54 1.28
CA ASP A 159 -17.30 24.17 2.58
C ASP A 159 -17.71 23.17 3.68
N ASP A 160 -17.97 21.91 3.31
CA ASP A 160 -18.35 20.83 4.22
C ASP A 160 -17.21 19.82 4.39
N ALA A 161 -16.18 20.25 5.13
CA ALA A 161 -15.02 19.45 5.50
C ALA A 161 -15.34 18.35 6.54
N SER A 162 -16.61 18.08 6.84
CA SER A 162 -17.00 16.97 7.70
C SER A 162 -17.04 15.64 6.90
N PHE A 163 -16.63 14.55 7.55
CA PHE A 163 -16.70 13.18 7.01
C PHE A 163 -15.97 12.97 5.67
N ILE A 164 -14.83 13.65 5.45
CA ILE A 164 -14.03 13.61 4.22
C ILE A 164 -13.82 12.18 3.70
N CYS A 165 -13.35 11.28 4.57
CA CYS A 165 -13.06 9.90 4.20
C CYS A 165 -14.31 9.08 3.86
N SER A 166 -15.42 9.33 4.56
CA SER A 166 -16.69 8.67 4.27
C SER A 166 -17.26 9.11 2.92
N LYS A 167 -17.15 10.41 2.60
CA LYS A 167 -17.53 10.95 1.28
C LYS A 167 -16.65 10.35 0.18
N LEU A 168 -15.34 10.31 0.38
CA LEU A 168 -14.41 9.69 -0.56
C LEU A 168 -14.76 8.21 -0.79
N ALA A 169 -15.01 7.44 0.28
CA ALA A 169 -15.39 6.04 0.18
C ALA A 169 -16.67 5.83 -0.66
N VAL A 170 -17.71 6.65 -0.43
CA VAL A 170 -18.96 6.59 -1.20
C VAL A 170 -18.71 6.90 -2.68
N GLN A 171 -17.95 7.95 -2.97
CA GLN A 171 -17.67 8.34 -4.36
C GLN A 171 -16.87 7.27 -5.11
N LEU A 172 -15.83 6.72 -4.48
CA LEU A 172 -15.05 5.64 -5.07
C LEU A 172 -15.92 4.42 -5.30
N ARG A 173 -16.68 4.01 -4.27
CA ARG A 173 -17.59 2.86 -4.31
C ARG A 173 -18.54 2.90 -5.51
N ASP A 174 -19.19 4.04 -5.71
CA ASP A 174 -20.30 4.20 -6.66
C ASP A 174 -19.81 4.49 -8.09
N ASN A 175 -18.53 4.82 -8.27
CA ASN A 175 -18.00 5.26 -9.56
C ASN A 175 -16.66 4.58 -9.85
N ALA A 176 -16.59 3.25 -9.90
CA ALA A 176 -15.33 2.61 -10.23
C ALA A 176 -14.82 3.03 -11.63
N PRO A 177 -13.49 3.21 -11.81
CA PRO A 177 -12.94 3.53 -13.13
C PRO A 177 -13.32 2.46 -14.16
N SER A 178 -13.58 2.87 -15.39
CA SER A 178 -13.95 1.94 -16.47
C SER A 178 -12.85 0.94 -16.83
N SER A 179 -11.60 1.23 -16.47
CA SER A 179 -10.45 0.33 -16.58
C SER A 179 -10.48 -0.81 -15.56
N CYS A 180 -11.34 -0.75 -14.54
CA CYS A 180 -11.45 -1.72 -13.47
C CYS A 180 -12.47 -2.82 -13.76
N SER A 181 -12.01 -3.90 -14.39
CA SER A 181 -12.83 -5.06 -14.76
C SER A 181 -13.31 -5.90 -13.56
N LEU A 182 -12.63 -5.78 -12.41
CA LEU A 182 -13.00 -6.46 -11.17
C LEU A 182 -14.22 -5.84 -10.47
N THR A 183 -14.96 -4.93 -11.10
CA THR A 183 -16.12 -4.27 -10.50
C THR A 183 -17.43 -4.83 -11.05
N ASP A 184 -18.48 -4.84 -10.23
CA ASP A 184 -19.80 -5.31 -10.68
C ASP A 184 -20.59 -4.12 -11.21
N ASN A 185 -20.66 -3.98 -12.54
CA ASN A 185 -21.30 -2.84 -13.20
C ASN A 185 -20.75 -1.48 -12.75
N GLY A 186 -19.43 -1.38 -12.52
CA GLY A 186 -18.78 -0.15 -12.06
C GLY A 186 -18.86 0.07 -10.55
N PHE A 187 -19.25 -0.94 -9.76
CA PHE A 187 -19.34 -0.87 -8.31
C PHE A 187 -18.26 -1.73 -7.64
N TRP A 188 -17.54 -1.18 -6.65
CA TRP A 188 -16.50 -1.89 -5.90
C TRP A 188 -17.03 -2.85 -4.82
N GLY A 189 -18.31 -2.76 -4.46
CA GLY A 189 -18.84 -3.41 -3.26
C GLY A 189 -18.64 -2.57 -2.01
N ALA A 190 -18.70 -3.19 -0.84
CA ALA A 190 -18.50 -2.51 0.43
C ALA A 190 -17.07 -1.95 0.57
N ILE A 191 -16.98 -0.63 0.82
CA ILE A 191 -15.76 0.05 1.27
C ILE A 191 -15.99 0.51 2.70
N SER A 192 -15.22 0.00 3.66
CA SER A 192 -15.27 0.49 5.04
C SER A 192 -14.25 1.61 5.26
N VAL A 193 -14.57 2.52 6.17
CA VAL A 193 -13.72 3.65 6.55
C VAL A 193 -13.32 3.49 8.00
N GLN A 194 -12.01 3.60 8.27
CA GLN A 194 -11.47 3.58 9.62
C GLN A 194 -10.51 4.75 9.80
N ASP A 195 -10.68 5.52 10.88
CA ASP A 195 -9.72 6.55 11.23
C ASP A 195 -8.39 5.88 11.60
N ILE A 196 -7.29 6.38 11.04
CA ILE A 196 -5.93 5.93 11.36
C ILE A 196 -5.10 7.04 12.02
N THR A 197 -5.74 8.13 12.43
CA THR A 197 -5.14 9.27 13.15
C THR A 197 -6.14 9.88 14.13
N GLY A 198 -5.64 10.63 15.11
CA GLY A 198 -6.46 11.36 16.06
C GLY A 198 -6.99 10.51 17.21
N SER A 199 -7.83 11.12 18.05
CA SER A 199 -8.25 10.54 19.33
C SER A 199 -9.22 9.35 19.22
N SER A 200 -9.77 9.08 18.04
CA SER A 200 -10.64 7.93 17.77
C SER A 200 -9.85 6.63 17.53
N LEU A 201 -8.52 6.71 17.38
CA LEU A 201 -7.66 5.55 17.20
C LEU A 201 -7.76 4.57 18.37
N ALA A 202 -7.85 3.29 18.04
CA ALA A 202 -7.73 2.23 19.02
C ALA A 202 -6.34 2.23 19.66
N ALA A 203 -6.27 1.83 20.93
CA ALA A 203 -4.98 1.62 21.59
C ALA A 203 -4.18 0.53 20.85
N PRO A 204 -2.84 0.61 20.83
CA PRO A 204 -2.02 -0.46 20.28
C PRO A 204 -2.34 -1.80 20.93
N VAL A 205 -2.41 -2.85 20.12
CA VAL A 205 -2.61 -4.20 20.59
C VAL A 205 -1.31 -4.79 21.13
N MET A 206 -1.45 -5.71 22.08
CA MET A 206 -0.30 -6.50 22.54
C MET A 206 0.11 -7.48 21.45
N VAL A 207 1.39 -7.49 21.15
CA VAL A 207 2.02 -8.43 20.21
C VAL A 207 2.96 -9.32 21.01
N ASP A 208 2.90 -10.62 20.76
CA ASP A 208 3.82 -11.54 21.41
C ASP A 208 5.25 -11.29 20.91
N PRO A 209 6.27 -11.16 21.79
CA PRO A 209 7.65 -10.91 21.38
C PRO A 209 8.23 -11.95 20.42
N THR A 210 7.64 -13.14 20.38
CA THR A 210 8.06 -14.21 19.48
C THR A 210 7.59 -14.01 18.05
N CYS A 211 6.60 -13.14 17.79
CA CYS A 211 6.19 -12.77 16.43
C CYS A 211 6.25 -11.25 16.21
N ASN A 212 6.88 -10.82 15.12
CA ASN A 212 6.80 -9.43 14.69
C ASN A 212 5.85 -9.29 13.48
N PRO A 213 4.60 -8.84 13.66
CA PRO A 213 3.66 -8.68 12.56
C PRO A 213 3.91 -7.38 11.79
N THR A 214 5.11 -6.81 11.84
CA THR A 214 5.49 -5.59 11.12
C THR A 214 6.87 -5.75 10.50
N SER A 215 7.28 -4.76 9.70
CA SER A 215 8.57 -4.84 9.01
C SER A 215 9.80 -4.59 9.92
N HIS A 216 9.59 -4.10 11.14
CA HIS A 216 10.68 -3.70 12.04
C HIS A 216 10.31 -3.94 13.51
N ASP A 217 11.30 -4.26 14.34
CA ASP A 217 11.09 -4.49 15.77
C ASP A 217 10.67 -3.21 16.50
N GLY A 218 9.85 -3.37 17.54
CA GLY A 218 9.43 -2.27 18.41
C GLY A 218 8.35 -1.34 17.83
N TYR A 219 7.80 -1.68 16.66
CA TYR A 219 6.64 -0.96 16.12
C TYR A 219 5.41 -1.18 16.99
N LYS A 220 4.61 -0.12 17.16
CA LYS A 220 3.28 -0.22 17.78
C LYS A 220 2.30 -0.72 16.74
N VAL A 221 1.49 -1.72 17.08
CA VAL A 221 0.53 -2.33 16.16
C VAL A 221 -0.87 -1.93 16.58
N GLN A 222 -1.67 -1.39 15.67
CA GLN A 222 -3.05 -0.99 15.93
C GLN A 222 -4.01 -1.81 15.08
N PHE A 223 -5.09 -2.30 15.68
CA PHE A 223 -6.16 -2.95 14.92
C PHE A 223 -6.94 -1.91 14.13
N VAL A 224 -7.24 -2.21 12.86
CA VAL A 224 -7.96 -1.30 11.97
C VAL A 224 -9.30 -1.88 11.58
N ASP A 225 -9.33 -3.09 11.02
CA ASP A 225 -10.56 -3.69 10.49
C ASP A 225 -10.49 -5.22 10.48
N SER A 226 -11.64 -5.86 10.40
CA SER A 226 -11.76 -7.33 10.31
C SER A 226 -12.74 -7.72 9.22
N GLN A 227 -12.41 -8.83 8.56
CA GLN A 227 -13.27 -9.54 7.62
C GLN A 227 -13.47 -10.95 8.18
N ARG A 228 -14.71 -11.43 8.17
CA ARG A 228 -15.07 -12.74 8.72
C ARG A 228 -15.98 -13.47 7.77
N THR A 229 -15.81 -14.78 7.67
CA THR A 229 -16.73 -15.66 6.99
C THR A 229 -16.81 -17.00 7.72
N THR A 230 -17.86 -17.77 7.44
CA THR A 230 -18.03 -19.13 7.94
C THR A 230 -18.12 -20.08 6.77
N THR A 231 -17.43 -21.20 6.84
CA THR A 231 -17.44 -22.16 5.73
C THR A 231 -17.27 -23.59 6.24
N VAL A 232 -17.61 -24.56 5.39
CA VAL A 232 -17.26 -25.95 5.66
C VAL A 232 -15.76 -26.16 5.37
N PRO A 233 -15.05 -26.95 6.21
CA PRO A 233 -13.62 -27.22 6.03
C PRO A 233 -13.30 -27.70 4.61
N PHE A 234 -12.13 -27.31 4.08
CA PHE A 234 -11.59 -27.74 2.78
C PHE A 234 -12.43 -27.41 1.53
N SER A 235 -13.30 -26.41 1.60
CA SER A 235 -14.07 -25.94 0.45
C SER A 235 -13.34 -24.83 -0.32
N ALA A 236 -13.59 -24.70 -1.63
CA ALA A 236 -13.00 -23.63 -2.45
C ALA A 236 -13.17 -22.20 -1.87
N PRO A 237 -14.30 -21.85 -1.22
CA PRO A 237 -14.44 -20.56 -0.52
C PRO A 237 -13.42 -20.31 0.59
N VAL A 238 -12.86 -21.35 1.22
CA VAL A 238 -11.77 -21.22 2.21
C VAL A 238 -10.56 -20.59 1.57
N ASN A 239 -10.13 -21.11 0.41
CA ASN A 239 -8.92 -20.64 -0.26
C ASN A 239 -9.07 -19.23 -0.79
N SER A 240 -10.19 -18.92 -1.45
CA SER A 240 -10.42 -17.57 -1.98
C SER A 240 -10.47 -16.52 -0.86
N PHE A 241 -11.04 -16.86 0.30
CA PHE A 241 -11.03 -15.96 1.45
C PHE A 241 -9.65 -15.85 2.10
N ALA A 242 -9.00 -16.98 2.39
CA ALA A 242 -7.70 -17.01 3.07
C ALA A 242 -6.61 -16.31 2.25
N TRP A 243 -6.55 -16.60 0.94
CA TRP A 243 -5.49 -16.13 0.05
C TRP A 243 -5.92 -15.01 -0.89
N GLY A 244 -7.12 -14.48 -0.70
CA GLY A 244 -7.62 -13.32 -1.44
C GLY A 244 -6.85 -12.04 -1.14
N VAL A 245 -6.99 -11.04 -2.00
CA VAL A 245 -6.26 -9.77 -1.87
C VAL A 245 -7.22 -8.66 -1.46
N THR A 246 -6.87 -7.94 -0.39
CA THR A 246 -7.66 -6.79 0.09
C THR A 246 -6.95 -5.49 -0.28
N PRO A 247 -7.49 -4.68 -1.21
CA PRO A 247 -7.03 -3.31 -1.40
C PRO A 247 -7.35 -2.46 -0.17
N VAL A 248 -6.35 -1.73 0.28
CA VAL A 248 -6.43 -0.76 1.37
C VAL A 248 -5.83 0.55 0.88
N MET A 249 -6.63 1.61 0.86
CA MET A 249 -6.18 2.95 0.55
C MET A 249 -5.99 3.74 1.84
N SER A 250 -4.75 4.10 2.15
CA SER A 250 -4.42 5.02 3.23
C SER A 250 -4.48 6.44 2.71
N VAL A 251 -5.17 7.32 3.43
CA VAL A 251 -5.35 8.72 3.08
C VAL A 251 -4.84 9.56 4.24
N PHE A 252 -3.94 10.51 3.98
CA PHE A 252 -3.48 11.51 4.94
C PHE A 252 -3.67 12.91 4.36
N TYR A 253 -4.21 13.83 5.16
CA TYR A 253 -4.48 15.20 4.73
C TYR A 253 -4.32 16.18 5.89
N SER A 254 -4.05 17.45 5.55
CA SER A 254 -3.92 18.52 6.54
C SER A 254 -5.30 18.90 7.09
N SER A 255 -5.46 18.96 8.41
CA SER A 255 -6.71 19.40 9.05
C SER A 255 -6.70 20.86 9.48
N THR A 256 -5.53 21.50 9.41
CA THR A 256 -5.31 22.90 9.75
C THR A 256 -4.57 23.58 8.61
N SER A 257 -4.63 24.91 8.57
CA SER A 257 -3.87 25.73 7.60
C SER A 257 -2.34 25.64 7.78
N THR A 258 -1.87 25.05 8.89
CA THR A 258 -0.48 24.65 9.11
C THR A 258 -0.20 23.34 8.37
N THR A 259 0.26 23.46 7.13
CA THR A 259 0.38 22.34 6.20
C THR A 259 1.63 21.49 6.47
N LYS A 260 1.48 20.37 7.18
CA LYS A 260 2.48 19.29 7.08
C LYS A 260 2.54 18.74 5.65
N PHE A 261 1.41 18.75 4.93
CA PHE A 261 1.35 18.36 3.54
C PHE A 261 0.91 19.52 2.65
N LYS A 262 1.61 19.72 1.52
CA LYS A 262 1.18 20.64 0.46
C LYS A 262 -0.05 20.13 -0.29
N THR A 263 -0.17 18.80 -0.41
CA THR A 263 -1.28 18.08 -1.03
C THR A 263 -1.56 16.84 -0.19
N PRO A 264 -2.79 16.31 -0.17
CA PRO A 264 -3.06 15.04 0.49
C PRO A 264 -2.14 13.91 -0.02
N GLU A 265 -1.80 12.97 0.85
CA GLU A 265 -1.07 11.76 0.50
C GLU A 265 -2.04 10.58 0.45
N LEU A 266 -2.04 9.88 -0.68
CA LEU A 266 -2.79 8.64 -0.85
C LEU A 266 -1.81 7.50 -1.13
N HIS A 267 -2.04 6.35 -0.49
CA HIS A 267 -1.28 5.14 -0.73
C HIS A 267 -2.23 3.96 -0.90
N LEU A 268 -2.15 3.26 -2.03
CA LEU A 268 -2.89 2.03 -2.25
C LEU A 268 -1.99 0.83 -2.02
N SER A 269 -2.36 -0.01 -1.06
CA SER A 269 -1.69 -1.26 -0.73
C SER A 269 -2.65 -2.43 -0.96
N CYS A 270 -2.16 -3.52 -1.53
CA CYS A 270 -2.94 -4.74 -1.69
C CYS A 270 -2.37 -5.80 -0.77
N LEU A 271 -3.19 -6.23 0.18
CA LEU A 271 -2.76 -7.05 1.29
C LEU A 271 -3.29 -8.47 1.11
N LYS A 272 -2.37 -9.44 1.18
CA LYS A 272 -2.65 -10.87 1.10
C LYS A 272 -1.90 -11.58 2.22
N PRO A 273 -2.51 -12.50 2.96
CA PRO A 273 -1.75 -13.40 3.81
C PRO A 273 -0.77 -14.20 2.95
N VAL A 274 0.46 -14.38 3.42
CA VAL A 274 1.49 -15.16 2.72
C VAL A 274 1.86 -16.34 3.61
N ALA A 275 1.61 -17.55 3.10
CA ALA A 275 2.07 -18.77 3.73
C ALA A 275 3.60 -18.91 3.59
N GLN A 276 4.18 -19.89 4.26
CA GLN A 276 5.60 -20.20 4.19
C GLN A 276 6.14 -20.35 2.75
N ASP A 277 7.44 -20.11 2.58
CA ASP A 277 8.27 -20.26 1.37
C ASP A 277 8.17 -19.17 0.29
N SER A 278 7.69 -17.97 0.60
CA SER A 278 7.50 -16.93 -0.43
C SER A 278 8.01 -15.54 -0.03
N ILE A 279 9.28 -15.28 -0.35
CA ILE A 279 9.77 -13.90 -0.48
C ILE A 279 9.41 -13.43 -1.89
N VAL A 280 8.37 -12.61 -2.02
CA VAL A 280 8.02 -12.05 -3.34
C VAL A 280 8.58 -10.64 -3.48
N VAL A 281 9.69 -10.54 -4.23
CA VAL A 281 10.30 -9.27 -4.62
C VAL A 281 9.60 -8.78 -5.89
N VAL A 282 8.94 -7.63 -5.81
CA VAL A 282 8.22 -7.04 -6.96
C VAL A 282 9.13 -5.99 -7.64
N GLN A 283 9.40 -6.16 -8.93
CA GLN A 283 9.97 -5.12 -9.79
C GLN A 283 8.84 -4.26 -10.38
N ALA A 284 8.94 -2.93 -10.23
CA ALA A 284 8.12 -1.99 -10.97
C ALA A 284 8.89 -1.48 -12.19
N GLU A 285 8.32 -1.63 -13.39
CA GLU A 285 8.80 -0.97 -14.61
C GLU A 285 8.12 0.38 -14.78
N SER A 286 8.89 1.43 -15.06
CA SER A 286 8.36 2.76 -15.34
C SER A 286 7.80 2.80 -16.77
N THR A 287 6.50 3.01 -16.92
CA THR A 287 5.93 3.45 -18.21
C THR A 287 6.09 4.96 -18.33
N ALA A 288 7.27 5.40 -18.73
CA ALA A 288 7.38 6.69 -19.39
C ALA A 288 6.82 6.51 -20.81
N THR A 289 5.64 7.09 -21.06
CA THR A 289 5.13 7.33 -22.41
C THR A 289 6.09 8.26 -23.14
N ALA A 290 7.09 7.70 -23.83
CA ALA A 290 7.85 8.41 -24.83
C ALA A 290 6.99 8.50 -26.09
N VAL A 291 6.47 9.71 -26.33
CA VAL A 291 5.89 10.13 -27.60
C VAL A 291 6.87 9.78 -28.72
N SER A 292 6.37 9.07 -29.73
CA SER A 292 7.05 8.80 -30.99
C SER A 292 7.72 10.05 -31.55
N SER A 293 9.02 10.02 -31.80
CA SER A 293 9.59 10.52 -33.06
C SER A 293 11.10 10.26 -33.20
N VAL A 294 11.46 9.93 -34.44
CA VAL A 294 12.78 9.92 -35.09
C VAL A 294 13.75 8.78 -34.71
N ARG A 295 13.73 7.74 -35.55
CA ARG A 295 14.91 6.91 -35.81
C ARG A 295 15.99 7.79 -36.45
N LEU A 296 17.00 8.19 -35.69
CA LEU A 296 18.24 8.75 -36.22
C LEU A 296 19.27 7.63 -36.28
N SER A 297 19.45 7.11 -37.50
CA SER A 297 20.52 6.21 -37.89
C SER A 297 21.88 6.83 -37.55
N LEU A 298 22.66 6.21 -36.67
CA LEU A 298 24.06 6.56 -36.49
C LEU A 298 24.86 6.02 -37.68
N ILE A 299 25.05 6.87 -38.68
CA ILE A 299 26.12 6.76 -39.66
C ILE A 299 27.42 7.04 -38.90
N ALA A 300 28.32 6.07 -38.86
CA ALA A 300 29.69 6.28 -38.45
C ALA A 300 30.38 7.20 -39.47
N ILE A 301 30.80 8.40 -39.05
CA ILE A 301 31.71 9.25 -39.80
C ILE A 301 32.97 9.42 -38.96
N SER A 302 34.03 8.76 -39.42
CA SER A 302 35.42 8.96 -39.02
C SER A 302 35.97 10.22 -39.66
N VAL A 303 36.49 11.17 -38.87
CA VAL A 303 37.52 12.12 -39.33
C VAL A 303 38.47 12.44 -38.17
N SER A 304 39.72 12.03 -38.37
CA SER A 304 40.92 12.30 -37.56
C SER A 304 41.46 13.72 -37.77
N ILE A 305 42.41 14.13 -36.90
CA ILE A 305 43.50 15.15 -37.03
C ILE A 305 43.54 16.00 -35.75
N MET A 306 44.66 16.30 -35.08
CA MET A 306 46.08 15.93 -35.11
C MET A 306 46.63 16.41 -33.74
N ILE A 307 47.36 15.58 -33.00
CA ILE A 307 48.18 16.06 -31.86
C ILE A 307 49.62 16.16 -32.35
N ALA A 308 50.12 17.39 -32.37
CA ALA A 308 51.51 17.72 -32.64
C ALA A 308 52.37 17.42 -31.40
N LEU A 309 53.45 16.65 -31.57
CA LEU A 309 54.61 16.67 -30.69
C LEU A 309 55.92 16.45 -31.49
N LEU A 310 56.69 17.55 -31.59
CA LEU A 310 58.15 17.69 -31.42
C LEU A 310 59.13 16.74 -32.13
N SER A 311 59.99 17.32 -33.00
CA SER A 311 61.46 17.25 -32.89
C SER A 311 62.18 18.08 -33.96
N ALA A 312 63.21 18.83 -33.53
CA ALA A 312 64.21 19.64 -34.24
C ALA A 312 63.81 21.08 -34.66
#